data_AF-A0A2T0B3E3-F1
#
_entry.id   AF-A0A2T0B3E3-F1
#
_cell.length_a   1.000
_cell.length_b   1.000
_cell.length_c   1.000
_cell.angle_alpha   90.00
_cell.angle_beta   90.00
_cell.angle_gamma   90.00
#
_symmetry.space_group_name_H-M   'P 1'
#
loop_
_entity.id
_entity.type
_entity.pdbx_description
1 polymer ?
#
loop_
_entity_poly.entity_id
_entity_poly.type
_entity_poly.pdbx_seq_one_letter_code
_entity_poly.pdbx_strand_id
1 'polypeptide(L)'
;MRGKKYFLYIISLLLAINFAACKTDNKKQSAGKEIEKSFDIKAAENIVNSYMNYLMKEDYQNVSRFYSKEISKNIPKINKQPLKIRGYNIIEINEIGKSGLFRIKVARMNMSEPYASLEEYILKVIKEDTDYKISDVNTSIDKEAFLKNGRLRIRSKNNVDTNLLIDPGGIPNYAFSKDDKAKTDKIEVSKKNYGPMIFSYSGYSIAISTYEKDSFAGIIKIDESMAVQGGQKDDQSQQGGSTGGEKGATGLVKEKPVGKEFTALDLLKNSKIDYMVFSGDEKFLLIQYSKDGYGKSIGLYHSEGGEMIPYEFEKNYPIDKVDIIFSSFDKEALNFEVVPRAGADKSVGEYIGRWRMDLKEFRVKKM
;
A
#
# COMPACT_ATOMS: atom_id res chain seq x y z
N MET A 1 31.32 55.42 -55.97
CA MET A 1 30.60 55.61 -54.69
C MET A 1 29.08 55.76 -54.91
N ARG A 2 28.38 54.69 -55.31
CA ARG A 2 26.93 54.73 -55.58
C ARG A 2 26.09 53.69 -54.79
N GLY A 3 26.73 52.81 -54.00
CA GLY A 3 26.04 51.77 -53.20
C GLY A 3 25.67 52.16 -51.76
N LYS A 4 26.21 53.26 -51.20
CA LYS A 4 25.93 53.65 -49.80
C LYS A 4 24.69 54.55 -49.62
N LYS A 5 24.11 55.09 -50.70
CA LYS A 5 22.91 55.96 -50.62
C LYS A 5 21.59 55.20 -50.66
N TYR A 6 21.54 53.97 -51.21
CA TYR A 6 20.31 53.16 -51.24
C TYR A 6 20.05 52.41 -49.93
N PHE A 7 21.09 52.06 -49.18
CA PHE A 7 20.98 51.35 -47.91
C PHE A 7 20.36 52.22 -46.78
N LEU A 8 20.60 53.54 -46.82
CA LEU A 8 20.01 54.51 -45.87
C LEU A 8 18.51 54.77 -46.12
N TYR A 9 18.04 54.67 -47.36
CA TYR A 9 16.61 54.83 -47.67
C TYR A 9 15.77 53.61 -47.25
N ILE A 10 16.33 52.40 -47.31
CA ILE A 10 15.64 51.16 -46.88
C ILE A 10 15.51 51.08 -45.35
N ILE A 11 16.53 51.56 -44.62
CA ILE A 11 16.48 51.61 -43.14
C ILE A 11 15.52 52.70 -42.64
N SER A 12 15.40 53.82 -43.36
CA SER A 12 14.42 54.88 -43.05
C SER A 12 12.96 54.44 -43.26
N LEU A 13 12.69 53.57 -44.24
CA LEU A 13 11.35 53.06 -44.53
C LEU A 13 10.86 52.00 -43.50
N LEU A 14 11.79 51.25 -42.88
CA LEU A 14 11.48 50.20 -41.89
C LEU A 14 11.21 50.75 -40.47
N LEU A 15 11.68 51.97 -40.16
CA LEU A 15 11.45 52.61 -38.85
C LEU A 15 10.11 53.35 -38.75
N ALA A 16 9.44 53.63 -39.87
CA ALA A 16 8.15 54.34 -39.89
C ALA A 16 6.91 53.46 -39.58
N ILE A 17 7.07 52.13 -39.45
CA ILE A 17 5.93 51.21 -39.26
C ILE A 17 5.66 50.90 -37.77
N ASN A 18 6.47 51.41 -36.83
CA ASN A 18 6.35 51.06 -35.41
C ASN A 18 5.68 52.09 -34.48
N PHE A 19 5.07 53.17 -34.98
CA PHE A 19 4.31 54.09 -34.12
C PHE A 19 3.03 54.61 -34.79
N ALA A 20 2.01 53.76 -34.83
CA ALA A 20 0.62 54.19 -34.97
C ALA A 20 -0.31 53.21 -34.25
N ALA A 21 -0.27 53.23 -32.91
CA ALA A 21 -1.42 52.84 -32.12
C ALA A 21 -2.46 53.96 -32.23
N CYS A 22 -3.66 53.66 -32.74
CA CYS A 22 -4.86 54.39 -32.39
C CYS A 22 -6.09 53.49 -32.45
N LYS A 23 -6.85 53.54 -31.35
CA LYS A 23 -8.13 52.89 -31.09
C LYS A 23 -9.17 53.24 -32.15
N THR A 24 -9.98 52.25 -32.54
CA THR A 24 -11.42 52.46 -32.73
C THR A 24 -12.16 51.14 -32.49
N ASP A 25 -13.16 51.22 -31.63
CA ASP A 25 -14.00 50.13 -31.16
C ASP A 25 -14.94 49.54 -32.24
N ASN A 26 -15.34 48.30 -31.97
CA ASN A 26 -16.54 47.59 -32.44
C ASN A 26 -16.58 47.07 -33.88
N LYS A 27 -16.22 45.79 -34.03
CA LYS A 27 -17.17 44.76 -34.50
C LYS A 27 -16.77 43.37 -34.02
N LYS A 28 -17.70 42.75 -33.27
CA LYS A 28 -17.66 41.38 -32.78
C LYS A 28 -17.35 40.40 -33.92
N GLN A 29 -16.19 39.77 -33.88
CA GLN A 29 -15.99 38.44 -34.44
C GLN A 29 -15.36 37.58 -33.35
N SER A 30 -16.22 36.75 -32.75
CA SER A 30 -15.89 35.71 -31.80
C SER A 30 -14.99 34.67 -32.47
N ALA A 31 -13.69 34.93 -32.51
CA ALA A 31 -12.69 33.90 -32.65
C ALA A 31 -12.39 33.37 -31.23
N GLY A 32 -13.17 32.39 -30.81
CA GLY A 32 -12.87 31.58 -29.63
C GLY A 32 -11.55 30.87 -29.85
N LYS A 33 -10.44 31.51 -29.48
CA LYS A 33 -9.25 30.78 -29.05
C LYS A 33 -9.62 30.19 -27.70
N GLU A 34 -10.21 29.00 -27.72
CA GLU A 34 -10.07 28.11 -26.58
C GLU A 34 -8.58 28.03 -26.30
N ILE A 35 -8.17 28.65 -25.19
CA ILE A 35 -6.89 28.35 -24.57
C ILE A 35 -6.97 26.86 -24.32
N GLU A 36 -6.28 26.08 -25.14
CA GLU A 36 -6.16 24.64 -24.99
C GLU A 36 -5.58 24.40 -23.60
N LYS A 37 -6.46 24.18 -22.62
CA LYS A 37 -6.07 24.09 -21.21
C LYS A 37 -5.11 22.91 -21.10
N SER A 38 -3.85 23.22 -20.82
CA SER A 38 -2.80 22.25 -20.53
C SER A 38 -3.29 21.19 -19.56
N PHE A 39 -2.81 19.96 -19.72
CA PHE A 39 -3.18 18.86 -18.85
C PHE A 39 -2.66 19.11 -17.43
N ASP A 40 -3.56 19.27 -16.47
CA ASP A 40 -3.22 19.33 -15.04
C ASP A 40 -3.01 17.92 -14.46
N ILE A 41 -1.75 17.54 -14.25
CA ILE A 41 -1.37 16.24 -13.68
C ILE A 41 -1.81 16.09 -12.22
N LYS A 42 -1.94 17.17 -11.44
CA LYS A 42 -2.39 17.10 -10.04
C LYS A 42 -3.89 16.81 -9.97
N ALA A 43 -4.66 17.41 -10.86
CA ALA A 43 -6.08 17.07 -11.00
C ALA A 43 -6.26 15.58 -11.36
N ALA A 44 -5.43 15.06 -12.27
CA ALA A 44 -5.42 13.63 -12.61
C ALA A 44 -5.00 12.73 -11.43
N GLU A 45 -4.00 13.14 -10.64
CA GLU A 45 -3.58 12.43 -9.43
C GLU A 45 -4.71 12.34 -8.39
N ASN A 46 -5.49 13.41 -8.21
CA ASN A 46 -6.65 13.41 -7.32
C ASN A 46 -7.74 12.43 -7.77
N ILE A 47 -7.94 12.29 -9.09
CA ILE A 47 -8.83 11.27 -9.66
C ILE A 47 -8.32 9.87 -9.31
N VAL A 48 -7.03 9.60 -9.50
CA VAL A 48 -6.42 8.29 -9.17
C VAL A 48 -6.55 7.97 -7.69
N ASN A 49 -6.23 8.92 -6.80
CA ASN A 49 -6.38 8.74 -5.36
C ASN A 49 -7.84 8.47 -4.96
N SER A 50 -8.79 9.22 -5.52
CA SER A 50 -10.21 8.99 -5.26
C SER A 50 -10.66 7.62 -5.75
N TYR A 51 -10.28 7.24 -6.97
CA TYR A 51 -10.54 5.93 -7.56
C TYR A 51 -10.03 4.78 -6.67
N MET A 52 -8.77 4.84 -6.25
CA MET A 52 -8.18 3.81 -5.39
C MET A 52 -8.84 3.75 -4.01
N ASN A 53 -9.19 4.89 -3.43
CA ASN A 53 -9.92 4.96 -2.15
C ASN A 53 -11.30 4.31 -2.23
N TYR A 54 -12.05 4.50 -3.32
CA TYR A 54 -13.33 3.82 -3.50
C TYR A 54 -13.14 2.32 -3.79
N LEU A 55 -12.11 1.93 -4.53
CA LEU A 55 -11.77 0.52 -4.74
C LEU A 55 -11.45 -0.21 -3.42
N MET A 56 -10.67 0.42 -2.52
CA MET A 56 -10.39 -0.12 -1.19
C MET A 56 -11.64 -0.36 -0.34
N LYS A 57 -12.65 0.49 -0.53
CA LYS A 57 -13.96 0.39 0.14
C LYS A 57 -14.95 -0.51 -0.60
N GLU A 58 -14.56 -1.07 -1.74
CA GLU A 58 -15.42 -1.85 -2.64
C GLU A 58 -16.67 -1.08 -3.10
N ASP A 59 -16.57 0.25 -3.17
CA ASP A 59 -17.64 1.15 -3.62
C ASP A 59 -17.60 1.30 -5.14
N TYR A 60 -17.97 0.21 -5.83
CA TYR A 60 -17.85 0.13 -7.27
C TYR A 60 -18.75 1.11 -8.04
N GLN A 61 -19.83 1.58 -7.40
CA GLN A 61 -20.70 2.62 -7.96
C GLN A 61 -19.98 3.96 -8.07
N ASN A 62 -19.16 4.33 -7.08
CA ASN A 62 -18.35 5.53 -7.16
C ASN A 62 -17.08 5.33 -8.00
N VAL A 63 -16.48 4.13 -7.99
CA VAL A 63 -15.37 3.75 -8.88
C VAL A 63 -15.75 3.99 -10.34
N SER A 64 -16.95 3.57 -10.77
CA SER A 64 -17.37 3.66 -12.17
C SER A 64 -17.49 5.08 -12.69
N ARG A 65 -17.63 6.08 -11.81
CA ARG A 65 -17.71 7.51 -12.20
C ARG A 65 -16.41 8.06 -12.75
N PHE A 66 -15.29 7.42 -12.43
CA PHE A 66 -13.96 7.81 -12.91
C PHE A 66 -13.62 7.24 -14.28
N TYR A 67 -14.35 6.25 -14.77
CA TYR A 67 -14.08 5.64 -16.07
C TYR A 67 -14.45 6.56 -17.23
N SER A 68 -13.65 6.49 -18.30
CA SER A 68 -14.00 7.06 -19.60
C SER A 68 -15.26 6.41 -20.17
N LYS A 69 -15.85 7.03 -21.18
CA LYS A 69 -16.99 6.44 -21.92
C LYS A 69 -16.64 5.09 -22.54
N GLU A 70 -15.37 4.84 -22.86
CA GLU A 70 -14.90 3.59 -23.46
C GLU A 70 -14.92 2.44 -22.44
N ILE A 71 -14.27 2.60 -21.29
CA ILE A 71 -14.26 1.57 -20.24
C ILE A 71 -15.67 1.31 -19.69
N SER A 72 -16.48 2.35 -19.55
CA SER A 72 -17.82 2.26 -18.98
C SER A 72 -18.76 1.31 -19.72
N LYS A 73 -18.47 0.97 -20.98
CA LYS A 73 -19.28 0.04 -21.79
C LYS A 73 -19.09 -1.42 -21.40
N ASN A 74 -17.97 -1.77 -20.76
CA ASN A 74 -17.54 -3.16 -20.54
C ASN A 74 -17.27 -3.46 -19.06
N ILE A 75 -18.10 -2.94 -18.16
CA ILE A 75 -17.96 -3.21 -16.72
C ILE A 75 -18.51 -4.61 -16.40
N PRO A 76 -17.69 -5.57 -15.94
CA PRO A 76 -18.16 -6.90 -15.60
C PRO A 76 -19.03 -6.88 -14.35
N LYS A 77 -19.85 -7.93 -14.17
CA LYS A 77 -20.52 -8.16 -12.90
C LYS A 77 -19.49 -8.45 -11.81
N ILE A 78 -19.56 -7.70 -10.72
CA ILE A 78 -18.59 -7.81 -9.63
C ILE A 78 -19.10 -8.82 -8.59
N ASN A 79 -18.26 -9.80 -8.30
CA ASN A 79 -18.51 -10.79 -7.26
C ASN A 79 -17.71 -10.43 -6.02
N LYS A 80 -18.31 -10.56 -4.83
CA LYS A 80 -17.59 -10.39 -3.57
C LYS A 80 -16.56 -11.51 -3.42
N GLN A 81 -15.29 -11.13 -3.27
CA GLN A 81 -14.17 -12.03 -3.05
C GLN A 81 -13.49 -11.74 -1.72
N PRO A 82 -12.88 -12.71 -1.03
CA PRO A 82 -12.23 -12.47 0.26
C PRO A 82 -10.90 -11.71 0.13
N LEU A 83 -10.29 -11.65 -1.06
CA LEU A 83 -9.07 -10.90 -1.34
C LEU A 83 -9.37 -9.40 -1.58
N LYS A 84 -8.96 -8.55 -0.65
CA LYS A 84 -9.30 -7.12 -0.62
C LYS A 84 -8.07 -6.24 -0.80
N ILE A 85 -8.21 -5.08 -1.44
CA ILE A 85 -7.18 -4.04 -1.44
C ILE A 85 -7.14 -3.41 -0.05
N ARG A 86 -5.98 -3.47 0.61
CA ARG A 86 -5.78 -2.92 1.97
C ARG A 86 -4.83 -1.73 2.01
N GLY A 87 -4.06 -1.51 0.96
CA GLY A 87 -3.25 -0.32 0.80
C GLY A 87 -2.84 -0.12 -0.64
N TYR A 88 -2.45 1.11 -0.97
CA TYR A 88 -1.81 1.42 -2.25
C TYR A 88 -0.80 2.55 -2.07
N ASN A 89 0.13 2.66 -3.02
CA ASN A 89 1.05 3.78 -3.11
C ASN A 89 1.34 4.12 -4.58
N ILE A 90 1.26 5.40 -4.94
CA ILE A 90 1.61 5.87 -6.29
C ILE A 90 3.13 6.02 -6.32
N ILE A 91 3.81 5.19 -7.12
CA ILE A 91 5.27 5.13 -7.18
C ILE A 91 5.86 5.91 -8.36
N GLU A 92 5.04 6.18 -9.38
CA GLU A 92 5.47 6.94 -10.56
C GLU A 92 4.30 7.69 -11.18
N ILE A 93 4.55 8.92 -11.62
CA ILE A 93 3.60 9.78 -12.33
C ILE A 93 4.32 10.37 -13.54
N ASN A 94 3.80 10.07 -14.74
CA ASN A 94 4.34 10.58 -16.00
C ASN A 94 3.27 11.34 -16.78
N GLU A 95 3.52 12.59 -17.12
CA GLU A 95 2.68 13.36 -18.04
C GLU A 95 3.12 13.10 -19.49
N ILE A 96 2.19 12.66 -20.34
CA ILE A 96 2.42 12.38 -21.75
C ILE A 96 1.35 13.11 -22.57
N GLY A 97 1.73 14.28 -23.11
CA GLY A 97 0.84 15.11 -23.91
C GLY A 97 -0.39 15.55 -23.13
N LYS A 98 -1.56 14.99 -23.45
CA LYS A 98 -2.84 15.28 -22.77
C LYS A 98 -3.30 14.13 -21.85
N SER A 99 -2.35 13.36 -21.35
CA SER A 99 -2.62 12.22 -20.47
C SER A 99 -1.60 12.11 -19.35
N GLY A 100 -2.02 11.48 -18.26
CA GLY A 100 -1.15 11.09 -17.15
C GLY A 100 -1.12 9.56 -17.03
N LEU A 101 0.07 8.98 -16.91
CA LEU A 101 0.28 7.58 -16.57
C LEU A 101 0.72 7.48 -15.12
N PHE A 102 0.01 6.67 -14.34
CA PHE A 102 0.25 6.47 -12.92
C PHE A 102 0.59 5.02 -12.67
N ARG A 103 1.78 4.76 -12.14
CA ARG A 103 2.17 3.42 -11.67
C ARG A 103 1.93 3.34 -10.17
N ILE A 104 1.18 2.32 -9.75
CA ILE A 104 0.67 2.19 -8.40
C ILE A 104 0.99 0.80 -7.89
N LYS A 105 1.59 0.70 -6.71
CA LYS A 105 1.74 -0.56 -5.98
C LYS A 105 0.50 -0.77 -5.12
N VAL A 106 -0.12 -1.93 -5.23
CA VAL A 106 -1.39 -2.27 -4.58
C VAL A 106 -1.18 -3.50 -3.72
N ALA A 107 -1.35 -3.36 -2.41
CA ALA A 107 -1.21 -4.46 -1.47
C ALA A 107 -2.59 -5.03 -1.14
N ARG A 108 -2.76 -6.33 -1.39
CA ARG A 108 -3.98 -7.07 -1.10
C ARG A 108 -3.75 -8.11 -0.02
N MET A 109 -4.80 -8.34 0.75
CA MET A 109 -4.86 -9.31 1.84
C MET A 109 -6.16 -10.09 1.74
N ASN A 110 -6.06 -11.40 1.90
CA ASN A 110 -7.23 -12.26 2.01
C ASN A 110 -7.74 -12.26 3.46
N MET A 111 -9.05 -12.09 3.62
CA MET A 111 -9.69 -11.97 4.93
C MET A 111 -10.03 -13.31 5.59
N SER A 112 -9.93 -14.43 4.87
CA SER A 112 -10.31 -15.75 5.36
C SER A 112 -9.16 -16.76 5.43
N GLU A 113 -8.03 -16.48 4.76
CA GLU A 113 -6.88 -17.37 4.72
C GLU A 113 -5.58 -16.58 4.64
N PRO A 114 -4.44 -17.16 5.06
CA PRO A 114 -3.13 -16.53 4.97
C PRO A 114 -2.67 -16.44 3.51
N TYR A 115 -3.17 -15.43 2.81
CA TYR A 115 -2.80 -15.07 1.45
C TYR A 115 -2.65 -13.55 1.33
N ALA A 116 -1.59 -13.11 0.65
CA ALA A 116 -1.35 -11.73 0.27
C ALA A 116 -0.82 -11.64 -1.16
N SER A 117 -1.15 -10.55 -1.85
CA SER A 117 -0.53 -10.21 -3.14
C SER A 117 -0.08 -8.76 -3.15
N LEU A 118 1.05 -8.52 -3.82
CA LEU A 118 1.50 -7.20 -4.25
C LEU A 118 1.28 -7.13 -5.77
N GLU A 119 0.53 -6.14 -6.19
CA GLU A 119 0.17 -5.91 -7.59
C GLU A 119 0.69 -4.55 -8.06
N GLU A 120 0.91 -4.43 -9.36
CA GLU A 120 1.17 -3.16 -10.02
C GLU A 120 -0.02 -2.79 -10.91
N TYR A 121 -0.53 -1.58 -10.72
CA TYR A 121 -1.58 -0.98 -11.54
C TYR A 121 -0.94 0.14 -12.34
N ILE A 122 -1.20 0.15 -13.64
CA ILE A 122 -0.85 1.25 -14.54
C ILE A 122 -2.18 1.85 -14.99
N LEU A 123 -2.48 3.04 -14.47
CA LEU A 123 -3.68 3.79 -14.82
C LEU A 123 -3.33 4.90 -15.80
N LYS A 124 -4.05 4.97 -16.92
CA LYS A 124 -4.00 6.12 -17.83
C LYS A 124 -5.18 7.03 -17.57
N VAL A 125 -4.91 8.28 -17.25
CA VAL A 125 -5.92 9.34 -17.11
C VAL A 125 -5.82 10.28 -18.31
N ILE A 126 -6.95 10.58 -18.93
CA ILE A 126 -7.07 11.55 -20.01
C ILE A 126 -8.05 12.65 -19.60
N LYS A 127 -7.99 13.78 -20.30
CA LYS A 127 -9.05 14.77 -20.25
C LYS A 127 -10.10 14.43 -21.29
N GLU A 128 -11.29 14.06 -20.86
CA GLU A 128 -12.46 13.79 -21.70
C GLU A 128 -13.48 14.91 -21.47
N ASP A 129 -13.76 15.69 -22.51
CA ASP A 129 -14.55 16.93 -22.42
C ASP A 129 -13.94 17.92 -21.41
N THR A 130 -14.59 18.10 -20.26
CA THR A 130 -14.13 18.99 -19.17
C THR A 130 -13.56 18.23 -17.97
N ASP A 131 -13.72 16.90 -17.94
CA ASP A 131 -13.39 16.06 -16.80
C ASP A 131 -12.13 15.22 -17.04
N TYR A 132 -11.51 14.80 -15.95
CA TYR A 132 -10.45 13.80 -15.97
C TYR A 132 -11.04 12.41 -15.78
N LYS A 133 -10.70 11.50 -16.69
CA LYS A 133 -11.23 10.12 -16.71
C LYS A 133 -10.10 9.10 -16.87
N ILE A 134 -10.25 7.96 -16.21
CA ILE A 134 -9.41 6.79 -16.40
C ILE A 134 -9.82 6.15 -17.73
N SER A 135 -8.90 6.15 -18.70
CA SER A 135 -9.11 5.57 -20.03
C SER A 135 -8.52 4.18 -20.17
N ASP A 136 -7.56 3.82 -19.33
CA ASP A 136 -6.94 2.49 -19.36
C ASP A 136 -6.55 2.04 -17.94
N VAL A 137 -6.68 0.74 -17.69
CA VAL A 137 -6.33 0.08 -16.43
C VAL A 137 -5.62 -1.23 -16.77
N ASN A 138 -4.31 -1.25 -16.57
CA ASN A 138 -3.52 -2.47 -16.70
C ASN A 138 -3.06 -2.93 -15.30
N THR A 139 -3.14 -4.23 -15.04
CA THR A 139 -2.77 -4.80 -13.74
C THR A 139 -1.84 -5.99 -13.95
N SER A 140 -0.81 -6.11 -13.11
CA SER A 140 0.00 -7.32 -13.06
C SER A 140 0.36 -7.69 -11.63
N ILE A 141 0.47 -8.99 -11.35
CA ILE A 141 0.96 -9.49 -10.06
C ILE A 141 2.48 -9.31 -10.03
N ASP A 142 2.98 -8.76 -8.93
CA ASP A 142 4.41 -8.60 -8.66
C ASP A 142 4.92 -9.71 -7.73
N LYS A 143 4.21 -9.94 -6.60
CA LYS A 143 4.50 -11.02 -5.66
C LYS A 143 3.22 -11.58 -5.05
N GLU A 144 3.25 -12.85 -4.67
CA GLU A 144 2.21 -13.51 -3.89
C GLU A 144 2.85 -14.26 -2.73
N ALA A 145 2.22 -14.23 -1.55
CA ALA A 145 2.59 -15.05 -0.41
C ALA A 145 1.37 -15.82 0.08
N PHE A 146 1.55 -17.10 0.37
CA PHE A 146 0.45 -17.99 0.72
C PHE A 146 0.91 -19.21 1.51
N LEU A 147 0.00 -19.83 2.24
CA LEU A 147 0.25 -21.07 2.95
C LEU A 147 0.14 -22.28 2.00
N LYS A 148 1.17 -23.14 1.98
CA LYS A 148 1.15 -24.44 1.28
C LYS A 148 1.81 -25.48 2.16
N ASN A 149 1.09 -26.58 2.43
CA ASN A 149 1.57 -27.68 3.29
C ASN A 149 2.10 -27.19 4.66
N GLY A 150 1.39 -26.26 5.29
CA GLY A 150 1.75 -25.69 6.59
C GLY A 150 2.96 -24.74 6.58
N ARG A 151 3.49 -24.38 5.40
CA ARG A 151 4.63 -23.46 5.25
C ARG A 151 4.22 -22.23 4.44
N LEU A 152 4.69 -21.06 4.88
CA LEU A 152 4.53 -19.84 4.10
C LEU A 152 5.46 -19.89 2.88
N ARG A 153 4.85 -19.78 1.70
CA ARG A 153 5.52 -19.71 0.41
C ARG A 153 5.42 -18.31 -0.16
N ILE A 154 6.36 -17.96 -1.02
CA ILE A 154 6.33 -16.76 -1.82
C ILE A 154 6.59 -17.10 -3.28
N ARG A 155 5.95 -16.37 -4.18
CA ARG A 155 6.16 -16.42 -5.63
C ARG A 155 6.32 -15.00 -6.16
N SER A 156 7.39 -14.77 -6.91
CA SER A 156 7.60 -13.51 -7.63
C SER A 156 7.01 -13.60 -9.04
N LYS A 157 6.77 -12.44 -9.66
CA LYS A 157 6.33 -12.32 -11.04
C LYS A 157 7.21 -13.16 -11.98
N ASN A 158 6.57 -13.82 -12.94
CA ASN A 158 7.17 -14.70 -13.94
C ASN A 158 7.81 -16.00 -13.40
N ASN A 159 7.88 -16.20 -12.07
CA ASN A 159 8.37 -17.47 -11.52
C ASN A 159 7.24 -18.52 -11.54
N VAL A 160 7.54 -19.70 -12.09
CA VAL A 160 6.64 -20.86 -12.02
C VAL A 160 6.73 -21.49 -10.63
N ASP A 161 7.94 -21.60 -10.10
CA ASP A 161 8.21 -22.16 -8.79
C ASP A 161 7.94 -21.17 -7.66
N THR A 162 7.77 -21.73 -6.45
CA THR A 162 7.59 -20.97 -5.22
C THR A 162 8.81 -21.19 -4.34
N ASN A 163 9.15 -20.23 -3.48
CA ASN A 163 10.22 -20.35 -2.49
C ASN A 163 9.65 -20.36 -1.07
N LEU A 164 10.39 -20.95 -0.13
CA LEU A 164 10.08 -20.85 1.30
C LEU A 164 10.24 -19.40 1.74
N LEU A 165 9.20 -18.80 2.31
CA LEU A 165 9.28 -17.42 2.79
C LEU A 165 10.10 -17.35 4.08
N ILE A 166 9.75 -18.17 5.07
CA ILE A 166 10.41 -18.23 6.37
C ILE A 166 10.36 -19.66 6.89
N ASP A 167 11.41 -20.06 7.59
CA ASP A 167 11.36 -21.27 8.39
C ASP A 167 10.50 -21.05 9.65
N PRO A 168 9.56 -21.93 10.01
CA PRO A 168 8.77 -21.77 11.24
C PRO A 168 9.62 -21.61 12.52
N GLY A 169 10.85 -22.15 12.54
CA GLY A 169 11.82 -21.94 13.62
C GLY A 169 12.39 -20.52 13.70
N GLY A 170 12.31 -19.73 12.63
CA GLY A 170 12.69 -18.32 12.59
C GLY A 170 11.69 -17.38 13.26
N ILE A 171 10.45 -17.83 13.49
CA ILE A 171 9.48 -17.14 14.34
C ILE A 171 9.86 -17.42 15.80
N PRO A 172 9.89 -16.43 16.72
CA PRO A 172 10.16 -16.67 18.13
C PRO A 172 9.22 -17.72 18.74
N ASN A 173 9.71 -18.53 19.68
CA ASN A 173 8.85 -19.47 20.42
C ASN A 173 8.07 -18.76 21.55
N TYR A 174 8.61 -17.67 22.07
CA TYR A 174 8.02 -16.90 23.16
C TYR A 174 8.25 -15.41 22.95
N ALA A 175 7.28 -14.59 23.31
CA ALA A 175 7.35 -13.14 23.21
C ALA A 175 6.72 -12.47 24.44
N PHE A 176 7.16 -11.25 24.73
CA PHE A 176 6.45 -10.37 25.65
C PHE A 176 5.45 -9.54 24.83
N SER A 177 4.30 -9.26 25.42
CA SER A 177 3.44 -8.18 24.92
C SER A 177 4.17 -6.84 25.12
N LYS A 178 4.02 -5.89 24.18
CA LYS A 178 4.59 -4.54 24.33
C LYS A 178 3.94 -3.75 25.47
N ASP A 179 2.74 -4.15 25.91
CA ASP A 179 2.09 -3.61 27.10
C ASP A 179 2.76 -4.08 28.41
N ASP A 180 3.47 -5.22 28.38
CA ASP A 180 4.26 -5.71 29.52
C ASP A 180 5.59 -4.96 29.62
N LYS A 181 5.51 -3.72 30.12
CA LYS A 181 6.67 -2.85 30.32
C LYS A 181 7.67 -3.44 31.33
N ALA A 182 7.22 -4.31 32.24
CA ALA A 182 8.06 -4.96 33.23
C ALA A 182 8.78 -6.22 32.68
N LYS A 183 8.35 -6.73 31.51
CA LYS A 183 8.89 -7.95 30.87
C LYS A 183 8.88 -9.16 31.82
N THR A 184 7.74 -9.36 32.45
CA THR A 184 7.55 -10.40 33.48
C THR A 184 6.75 -11.60 32.96
N ASP A 185 5.89 -11.41 31.97
CA ASP A 185 4.97 -12.43 31.46
C ASP A 185 5.29 -12.75 30.01
N LYS A 186 6.20 -13.73 29.83
CA LYS A 186 6.61 -14.21 28.52
C LYS A 186 5.67 -15.32 28.06
N ILE A 187 4.97 -15.10 26.96
CA ILE A 187 3.91 -15.98 26.47
C ILE A 187 4.40 -16.75 25.24
N GLU A 188 3.94 -18.00 25.10
CA GLU A 188 4.21 -18.84 23.92
C GLU A 188 3.58 -18.24 22.66
N VAL A 189 4.36 -18.20 21.57
CA VAL A 189 3.88 -17.77 20.26
C VAL A 189 3.33 -18.99 19.53
N SER A 190 2.02 -19.01 19.28
CA SER A 190 1.42 -20.07 18.47
C SER A 190 1.94 -20.00 17.03
N LYS A 191 2.35 -21.14 16.48
CA LYS A 191 2.80 -21.30 15.08
C LYS A 191 1.90 -22.21 14.27
N LYS A 192 0.72 -22.53 14.81
CA LYS A 192 -0.21 -23.50 14.22
C LYS A 192 -1.08 -22.88 13.14
N ASN A 193 -1.60 -21.68 13.39
CA ASN A 193 -2.44 -20.96 12.44
C ASN A 193 -1.81 -19.62 12.09
N TYR A 194 -1.70 -19.37 10.80
CA TYR A 194 -1.33 -18.06 10.27
C TYR A 194 -2.59 -17.21 10.09
N GLY A 195 -2.50 -15.96 10.52
CA GLY A 195 -3.53 -14.95 10.34
C GLY A 195 -3.33 -14.16 9.05
N PRO A 196 -3.85 -12.92 8.99
CA PRO A 196 -3.64 -12.04 7.87
C PRO A 196 -2.15 -11.78 7.59
N MET A 197 -1.84 -11.44 6.33
CA MET A 197 -0.51 -11.06 5.87
C MET A 197 -0.63 -9.89 4.88
N ILE A 198 0.38 -9.03 4.80
CA ILE A 198 0.39 -7.91 3.85
C ILE A 198 1.82 -7.59 3.42
N PHE A 199 2.03 -7.36 2.12
CA PHE A 199 3.30 -6.88 1.59
C PHE A 199 3.48 -5.38 1.83
N SER A 200 4.73 -4.96 1.98
CA SER A 200 5.11 -3.58 1.73
C SER A 200 4.94 -3.24 0.25
N TYR A 201 4.73 -1.97 -0.10
CA TYR A 201 4.63 -1.48 -1.47
C TYR A 201 5.92 -1.70 -2.27
N SER A 202 7.08 -1.66 -1.63
CA SER A 202 8.38 -2.00 -2.19
C SER A 202 8.54 -3.49 -2.51
N GLY A 203 7.76 -4.36 -1.86
CA GLY A 203 7.86 -5.81 -2.00
C GLY A 203 9.05 -6.45 -1.26
N TYR A 204 9.88 -5.64 -0.58
CA TYR A 204 11.02 -6.12 0.20
C TYR A 204 10.66 -6.60 1.60
N SER A 205 9.43 -6.35 2.05
CA SER A 205 8.95 -6.80 3.35
C SER A 205 7.55 -7.37 3.26
N ILE A 206 7.26 -8.32 4.15
CA ILE A 206 5.91 -8.82 4.38
C ILE A 206 5.66 -8.91 5.88
N ALA A 207 4.57 -8.30 6.32
CA ALA A 207 4.06 -8.49 7.67
C ALA A 207 3.22 -9.78 7.70
N ILE A 208 3.47 -10.62 8.70
CA ILE A 208 2.75 -11.85 8.95
C ILE A 208 2.17 -11.84 10.36
N SER A 209 1.14 -12.64 10.56
CA SER A 209 0.59 -12.89 11.90
C SER A 209 0.32 -14.36 12.14
N THR A 210 0.28 -14.74 13.40
CA THR A 210 -0.22 -16.04 13.87
C THR A 210 -1.30 -15.85 14.92
N TYR A 211 -2.12 -16.88 15.13
CA TYR A 211 -3.26 -16.80 16.03
C TYR A 211 -3.67 -18.16 16.62
N GLU A 212 -3.94 -18.17 17.92
CA GLU A 212 -4.79 -19.17 18.59
C GLU A 212 -5.73 -18.47 19.57
N LYS A 213 -5.25 -18.17 20.77
CA LYS A 213 -5.93 -17.32 21.75
C LYS A 213 -5.36 -15.90 21.72
N ASP A 214 -4.03 -15.83 21.67
CA ASP A 214 -3.28 -14.62 21.48
C ASP A 214 -2.84 -14.51 20.01
N SER A 215 -2.69 -13.29 19.52
CA SER A 215 -2.12 -13.01 18.20
C SER A 215 -0.67 -12.58 18.34
N PHE A 216 0.17 -13.03 17.43
CA PHE A 216 1.54 -12.53 17.30
C PHE A 216 1.75 -11.96 15.91
N ALA A 217 2.49 -10.86 15.80
CA ALA A 217 2.83 -10.23 14.53
C ALA A 217 4.34 -10.04 14.37
N GLY A 218 4.80 -10.10 13.13
CA GLY A 218 6.19 -9.84 12.77
C GLY A 218 6.34 -9.43 11.31
N ILE A 219 7.48 -8.82 11.00
CA ILE A 219 7.85 -8.42 9.64
C ILE A 219 9.02 -9.28 9.18
N ILE A 220 8.92 -9.82 7.98
CA ILE A 220 9.98 -10.55 7.31
C ILE A 220 10.56 -9.67 6.22
N LYS A 221 11.87 -9.41 6.25
CA LYS A 221 12.58 -8.80 5.11
C LYS A 221 12.96 -9.89 4.10
N ILE A 222 12.66 -9.64 2.83
CA ILE A 222 12.80 -10.58 1.72
C ILE A 222 14.09 -10.25 0.95
N ASP A 223 14.89 -11.27 0.67
CA ASP A 223 15.99 -11.17 -0.28
C ASP A 223 15.53 -11.49 -1.70
N GLU A 224 15.48 -10.47 -2.55
CA GLU A 224 15.10 -10.65 -3.95
C GLU A 224 16.07 -11.51 -4.74
N SER A 225 17.37 -11.45 -4.44
CA SER A 225 18.37 -12.22 -5.17
C SER A 225 18.18 -13.73 -5.00
N MET A 226 17.63 -14.14 -3.85
CA MET A 226 17.28 -15.53 -3.58
C MET A 226 15.88 -15.89 -4.09
N ALA A 227 14.95 -14.92 -4.13
CA ALA A 227 13.59 -15.14 -4.63
C ALA A 227 13.52 -15.33 -6.15
N VAL A 228 14.50 -14.86 -6.91
CA VAL A 228 14.57 -15.06 -8.38
C VAL A 228 15.26 -16.37 -8.79
N GLN A 229 15.95 -17.05 -7.89
CA GLN A 229 16.67 -18.31 -8.15
C GLN A 229 15.78 -19.55 -7.95
N GLY A 230 14.47 -19.45 -8.25
CA GLY A 230 13.50 -20.52 -8.05
C GLY A 230 14.00 -21.89 -8.50
N GLY A 231 14.06 -22.83 -7.56
CA GLY A 231 14.26 -24.25 -7.82
C GLY A 231 15.72 -24.72 -7.87
N GLN A 232 16.37 -24.89 -6.71
CA GLN A 232 17.24 -26.06 -6.58
C GLN A 232 16.31 -27.27 -6.60
N LYS A 233 16.13 -27.85 -7.79
CA LYS A 233 15.41 -29.10 -7.97
C LYS A 233 16.07 -30.16 -7.08
N ASP A 234 15.24 -30.79 -6.24
CA ASP A 234 15.38 -32.20 -5.94
C ASP A 234 15.42 -32.95 -7.28
N ASP A 235 16.62 -33.18 -7.80
CA ASP A 235 16.84 -34.26 -8.76
C ASP A 235 18.15 -34.94 -8.42
N GLN A 236 18.04 -36.25 -8.25
CA GLN A 236 19.14 -37.14 -7.96
C GLN A 236 20.20 -37.09 -9.06
N SER A 237 21.43 -37.44 -8.64
CA SER A 237 22.58 -37.85 -9.45
C SER A 237 23.46 -36.75 -10.06
N GLN A 238 24.56 -36.45 -9.37
CA GLN A 238 25.86 -36.60 -10.03
C GLN A 238 26.96 -37.00 -9.04
N GLN A 239 27.62 -38.08 -9.45
CA GLN A 239 28.70 -38.80 -8.83
C GLN A 239 30.02 -38.04 -9.08
N GLY A 240 30.81 -37.80 -8.04
CA GLY A 240 32.14 -37.20 -8.15
C GLY A 240 32.89 -37.32 -6.82
N GLY A 241 33.94 -38.15 -6.78
CA GLY A 241 34.53 -38.68 -5.55
C GLY A 241 35.33 -37.68 -4.71
N SER A 242 35.40 -37.90 -3.39
CA SER A 242 36.54 -38.57 -2.74
C SER A 242 36.39 -38.60 -1.21
N THR A 243 36.54 -39.81 -0.65
CA THR A 243 37.14 -40.17 0.65
C THR A 243 36.75 -39.43 1.96
N GLY A 244 36.16 -40.19 2.89
CA GLY A 244 36.57 -40.12 4.32
C GLY A 244 35.46 -39.87 5.35
N GLY A 245 34.70 -40.92 5.70
CA GLY A 245 34.16 -41.22 7.04
C GLY A 245 33.45 -40.13 7.88
N GLU A 246 32.12 -40.17 7.90
CA GLU A 246 31.32 -40.40 9.12
C GLU A 246 29.86 -40.68 8.70
N LYS A 247 29.34 -41.84 9.09
CA LYS A 247 27.93 -42.22 8.90
C LYS A 247 27.13 -41.64 10.07
N GLY A 248 26.41 -40.54 9.83
CA GLY A 248 25.41 -40.00 10.75
C GLY A 248 24.55 -38.95 10.07
N ALA A 249 23.25 -39.26 9.93
CA ALA A 249 22.19 -38.46 9.32
C ALA A 249 22.23 -38.30 7.79
N THR A 250 21.27 -38.94 7.12
CA THR A 250 20.75 -38.50 5.82
C THR A 250 20.30 -37.04 5.94
N GLY A 251 21.21 -36.10 5.66
CA GLY A 251 20.93 -34.68 5.67
C GLY A 251 19.99 -34.34 4.53
N LEU A 252 18.68 -34.30 4.81
CA LEU A 252 17.72 -33.61 3.96
C LEU A 252 18.23 -32.17 3.80
N VAL A 253 18.64 -31.79 2.59
CA VAL A 253 19.02 -30.41 2.28
C VAL A 253 17.76 -29.57 2.48
N LYS A 254 17.71 -28.86 3.62
CA LYS A 254 16.57 -28.03 3.98
C LYS A 254 16.54 -26.83 3.05
N GLU A 255 15.46 -26.65 2.30
CA GLU A 255 15.25 -25.49 1.45
C GLU A 255 15.52 -24.20 2.23
N LYS A 256 16.43 -23.36 1.72
CA LYS A 256 16.78 -22.10 2.36
C LYS A 256 15.66 -21.08 2.15
N PRO A 257 15.12 -20.45 3.21
CA PRO A 257 14.10 -19.42 3.06
C PRO A 257 14.66 -18.15 2.41
N VAL A 258 13.81 -17.42 1.69
CA VAL A 258 14.18 -16.11 1.09
C VAL A 258 14.05 -14.97 2.09
N GLY A 259 13.32 -15.16 3.19
CA GLY A 259 13.32 -14.25 4.33
C GLY A 259 14.67 -14.28 5.05
N LYS A 260 15.31 -13.11 5.19
CA LYS A 260 16.63 -12.96 5.82
C LYS A 260 16.57 -12.49 7.26
N GLU A 261 15.64 -11.58 7.54
CA GLU A 261 15.50 -10.95 8.85
C GLU A 261 14.05 -11.04 9.30
N PHE A 262 13.86 -11.28 10.60
CA PHE A 262 12.56 -11.30 11.23
C PHE A 262 12.53 -10.25 12.35
N THR A 263 11.68 -9.25 12.19
CA THR A 263 11.42 -8.23 13.21
C THR A 263 10.14 -8.61 13.94
N ALA A 264 10.25 -8.99 15.22
CA ALA A 264 9.09 -9.24 16.06
C ALA A 264 8.39 -7.92 16.41
N LEU A 265 7.07 -7.84 16.20
CA LEU A 265 6.29 -6.65 16.50
C LEU A 265 5.64 -6.75 17.87
N ASP A 266 4.61 -7.57 18.03
CA ASP A 266 3.89 -7.66 19.30
C ASP A 266 3.20 -9.01 19.48
N LEU A 267 2.96 -9.35 20.74
CA LEU A 267 2.04 -10.39 21.18
C LEU A 267 0.82 -9.70 21.82
N LEU A 268 -0.29 -9.75 21.10
CA LEU A 268 -1.56 -9.17 21.49
C LEU A 268 -2.38 -10.23 22.24
N LYS A 269 -2.54 -10.05 23.55
CA LYS A 269 -3.21 -11.02 24.42
C LYS A 269 -4.72 -11.05 24.17
N ASN A 270 -5.32 -12.24 24.15
CA ASN A 270 -6.76 -12.48 23.91
C ASN A 270 -7.29 -11.69 22.71
N SER A 271 -6.52 -11.64 21.63
CA SER A 271 -6.78 -10.76 20.52
C SER A 271 -6.55 -11.47 19.19
N LYS A 272 -7.33 -11.09 18.18
CA LYS A 272 -7.21 -11.56 16.82
C LYS A 272 -6.90 -10.39 15.90
N ILE A 273 -5.81 -10.49 15.15
CA ILE A 273 -5.49 -9.54 14.09
C ILE A 273 -6.43 -9.76 12.90
N ASP A 274 -7.11 -8.70 12.50
CA ASP A 274 -8.05 -8.70 11.38
C ASP A 274 -7.56 -7.87 10.20
N TYR A 275 -6.61 -6.96 10.43
CA TYR A 275 -6.13 -6.02 9.41
C TYR A 275 -4.69 -5.61 9.64
N MET A 276 -3.92 -5.47 8.57
CA MET A 276 -2.59 -4.86 8.58
C MET A 276 -2.38 -3.99 7.36
N VAL A 277 -1.62 -2.90 7.49
CA VAL A 277 -1.25 -2.02 6.37
C VAL A 277 0.01 -1.21 6.70
N PHE A 278 0.88 -1.05 5.71
CA PHE A 278 2.05 -0.18 5.79
C PHE A 278 1.69 1.29 5.49
N SER A 279 2.34 2.23 6.16
CA SER A 279 2.32 3.64 5.77
C SER A 279 2.89 3.82 4.36
N GLY A 280 2.53 4.91 3.67
CA GLY A 280 2.99 5.15 2.30
C GLY A 280 4.52 5.21 2.16
N ASP A 281 5.23 5.65 3.20
CA ASP A 281 6.70 5.63 3.26
C ASP A 281 7.28 4.36 3.91
N GLU A 282 6.42 3.40 4.24
CA GLU A 282 6.73 2.09 4.84
C GLU A 282 7.39 2.13 6.22
N LYS A 283 7.57 3.32 6.82
CA LYS A 283 8.19 3.46 8.14
C LYS A 283 7.34 2.90 9.27
N PHE A 284 6.04 2.78 9.05
CA PHE A 284 5.11 2.26 10.03
C PHE A 284 4.28 1.10 9.48
N LEU A 285 3.96 0.15 10.35
CA LEU A 285 2.92 -0.83 10.14
C LEU A 285 1.79 -0.59 11.15
N LEU A 286 0.57 -0.44 10.65
CA LEU A 286 -0.63 -0.47 11.48
C LEU A 286 -1.19 -1.88 11.53
N ILE A 287 -1.57 -2.31 12.74
CA ILE A 287 -2.29 -3.55 13.00
C ILE A 287 -3.63 -3.20 13.64
N GLN A 288 -4.73 -3.66 13.08
CA GLN A 288 -6.05 -3.61 13.72
C GLN A 288 -6.41 -5.00 14.22
N TYR A 289 -6.92 -5.06 15.43
CA TYR A 289 -7.28 -6.31 16.09
C TYR A 289 -8.59 -6.18 16.86
N SER A 290 -9.28 -7.30 16.99
CA SER A 290 -10.43 -7.47 17.87
C SER A 290 -9.96 -8.16 19.15
N LYS A 291 -10.42 -7.69 20.31
CA LYS A 291 -10.04 -8.22 21.63
C LYS A 291 -11.23 -8.90 22.30
N ASP A 292 -11.05 -10.11 22.80
CA ASP A 292 -12.15 -10.90 23.38
C ASP A 292 -12.77 -10.17 24.58
N GLY A 293 -14.09 -9.97 24.54
CA GLY A 293 -14.84 -9.20 25.54
C GLY A 293 -14.81 -7.68 25.32
N TYR A 294 -13.94 -7.17 24.46
CA TYR A 294 -13.76 -5.75 24.15
C TYR A 294 -14.07 -5.45 22.68
N GLY A 295 -13.91 -4.19 22.28
CA GLY A 295 -14.05 -3.73 20.92
C GLY A 295 -12.82 -4.00 20.06
N LYS A 296 -12.79 -3.28 18.93
CA LYS A 296 -11.63 -3.20 18.04
C LYS A 296 -10.69 -2.09 18.48
N SER A 297 -9.40 -2.35 18.31
CA SER A 297 -8.34 -1.40 18.57
C SER A 297 -7.29 -1.45 17.45
N ILE A 298 -6.38 -0.49 17.48
CA ILE A 298 -5.24 -0.40 16.57
C ILE A 298 -3.94 -0.29 17.36
N GLY A 299 -2.88 -0.86 16.82
CA GLY A 299 -1.50 -0.64 17.23
C GLY A 299 -0.70 -0.11 16.05
N LEU A 300 0.23 0.81 16.31
CA LEU A 300 1.14 1.35 15.29
C LEU A 300 2.58 1.07 15.71
N TYR A 301 3.34 0.51 14.78
CA TYR A 301 4.70 0.03 15.04
C TYR A 301 5.66 0.59 14.00
N HIS A 302 6.89 0.89 14.40
CA HIS A 302 7.98 1.15 13.48
C HIS A 302 8.34 -0.14 12.73
N SER A 303 8.36 -0.08 11.40
CA SER A 303 8.57 -1.29 10.57
C SER A 303 9.98 -1.86 10.68
N GLU A 304 10.99 -1.02 10.96
CA GLU A 304 12.40 -1.44 10.98
C GLU A 304 12.77 -2.21 12.25
N GLY A 305 12.44 -1.66 13.43
CA GLY A 305 12.79 -2.23 14.75
C GLY A 305 11.64 -2.90 15.50
N GLY A 306 10.38 -2.68 15.06
CA GLY A 306 9.21 -3.27 15.69
C GLY A 306 8.82 -2.64 17.02
N GLU A 307 9.32 -1.45 17.33
CA GLU A 307 8.88 -0.66 18.47
C GLU A 307 7.47 -0.13 18.24
N MET A 308 6.61 -0.23 19.26
CA MET A 308 5.32 0.45 19.26
C MET A 308 5.56 1.95 19.44
N ILE A 309 4.78 2.79 18.76
CA ILE A 309 4.84 4.23 18.96
C ILE A 309 4.48 4.60 20.41
N PRO A 310 4.92 5.77 20.92
CA PRO A 310 4.60 6.22 22.28
C PRO A 310 3.17 6.80 22.39
N TYR A 311 2.17 6.09 21.85
CA TYR A 311 0.76 6.43 21.99
C TYR A 311 -0.07 5.17 22.23
N GLU A 312 -0.75 5.13 23.38
CA GLU A 312 -1.54 3.97 23.80
C GLU A 312 -3.03 4.20 23.49
N PHE A 313 -3.51 3.69 22.36
CA PHE A 313 -4.90 3.85 21.92
C PHE A 313 -5.90 3.37 22.98
N GLU A 314 -5.67 2.19 23.57
CA GLU A 314 -6.58 1.60 24.57
C GLU A 314 -6.66 2.40 25.89
N LYS A 315 -5.69 3.28 26.17
CA LYS A 315 -5.76 4.18 27.34
C LYS A 315 -6.49 5.48 27.06
N ASN A 316 -6.49 5.92 25.80
CA ASN A 316 -7.07 7.20 25.39
C ASN A 316 -8.54 7.06 24.97
N TYR A 317 -9.01 5.84 24.72
CA TYR A 317 -10.38 5.55 24.31
C TYR A 317 -10.95 4.37 25.12
N PRO A 318 -12.21 4.44 25.57
CA PRO A 318 -12.83 3.36 26.34
C PRO A 318 -13.22 2.18 25.44
N ILE A 319 -12.26 1.32 25.11
CA ILE A 319 -12.41 0.20 24.16
C ILE A 319 -13.42 -0.87 24.59
N ASP A 320 -13.90 -0.83 25.84
CA ASP A 320 -15.05 -1.62 26.28
C ASP A 320 -16.37 -1.09 25.66
N LYS A 321 -16.44 0.20 25.32
CA LYS A 321 -17.63 0.87 24.79
C LYS A 321 -17.51 1.36 23.35
N VAL A 322 -16.29 1.54 22.84
CA VAL A 322 -16.05 2.04 21.46
C VAL A 322 -15.13 1.11 20.67
N ASP A 323 -15.25 1.17 19.35
CA ASP A 323 -14.29 0.58 18.42
C ASP A 323 -13.42 1.68 17.82
N ILE A 324 -12.12 1.42 17.71
CA ILE A 324 -11.15 2.25 17.00
C ILE A 324 -10.84 1.58 15.67
N ILE A 325 -11.18 2.25 14.56
CA ILE A 325 -11.15 1.68 13.21
C ILE A 325 -10.19 2.47 12.35
N PHE A 326 -9.23 1.80 11.72
CA PHE A 326 -8.35 2.41 10.73
C PHE A 326 -9.15 3.00 9.56
N SER A 327 -8.80 4.22 9.14
CA SER A 327 -9.38 4.86 7.96
C SER A 327 -8.38 4.96 6.81
N SER A 328 -7.26 5.66 7.02
CA SER A 328 -6.25 5.85 5.97
C SER A 328 -4.90 6.31 6.54
N PHE A 329 -3.86 6.15 5.74
CA PHE A 329 -2.63 6.91 5.87
C PHE A 329 -2.62 8.05 4.86
N ASP A 330 -2.23 9.22 5.32
CA ASP A 330 -1.75 10.32 4.48
C ASP A 330 -0.22 10.41 4.64
N LYS A 331 0.44 11.29 3.85
CA LYS A 331 1.91 11.41 3.80
C LYS A 331 2.60 11.45 5.17
N GLU A 332 2.00 12.10 6.17
CA GLU A 332 2.57 12.26 7.52
C GLU A 332 1.53 12.04 8.62
N ALA A 333 0.41 11.38 8.31
CA ALA A 333 -0.66 11.22 9.27
C ALA A 333 -1.37 9.87 9.17
N LEU A 334 -1.82 9.39 10.32
CA LEU A 334 -2.75 8.29 10.44
C LEU A 334 -4.14 8.86 10.74
N ASN A 335 -5.13 8.53 9.91
CA ASN A 335 -6.53 8.85 10.16
C ASN A 335 -7.27 7.58 10.63
N PHE A 336 -8.10 7.72 11.66
CA PHE A 336 -8.91 6.65 12.21
C PHE A 336 -10.28 7.18 12.66
N GLU A 337 -11.23 6.28 12.82
CA GLU A 337 -12.58 6.59 13.27
C GLU A 337 -12.87 5.87 14.59
N VAL A 338 -13.50 6.58 15.51
CA VAL A 338 -13.98 6.00 16.77
C VAL A 338 -15.49 5.93 16.71
N VAL A 339 -16.04 4.73 16.81
CA VAL A 339 -17.47 4.46 16.68
C VAL A 339 -18.01 3.77 17.94
N PRO A 340 -19.28 4.01 18.32
CA PRO A 340 -19.86 3.35 19.49
C PRO A 340 -20.09 1.87 19.21
N ARG A 341 -19.82 1.01 20.21
CA ARG A 341 -20.25 -0.39 20.18
C ARG A 341 -21.76 -0.49 20.42
N ALA A 342 -22.34 -1.61 19.99
CA ALA A 342 -23.75 -1.89 20.26
C ALA A 342 -24.00 -1.90 21.80
N GLY A 343 -24.97 -1.11 22.26
CA GLY A 343 -25.28 -0.97 23.68
C GLY A 343 -24.44 0.06 24.44
N ALA A 344 -23.56 0.81 23.75
CA ALA A 344 -22.86 1.93 24.38
C ALA A 344 -23.84 3.02 24.83
N ASP A 345 -23.64 3.54 26.04
CA ASP A 345 -24.41 4.65 26.59
C ASP A 345 -23.97 6.00 25.96
N LYS A 346 -24.71 7.09 26.25
CA LYS A 346 -24.42 8.42 25.69
C LYS A 346 -23.10 9.06 26.20
N SER A 347 -22.45 8.52 27.22
CA SER A 347 -21.21 9.08 27.79
C SER A 347 -20.03 9.02 26.81
N VAL A 348 -20.08 8.17 25.79
CA VAL A 348 -18.96 8.03 24.84
C VAL A 348 -18.92 9.12 23.76
N GLY A 349 -19.91 10.02 23.73
CA GLY A 349 -20.09 11.00 22.64
C GLY A 349 -18.86 11.88 22.38
N GLU A 350 -18.06 12.19 23.41
CA GLU A 350 -16.83 12.96 23.26
C GLU A 350 -15.76 12.24 22.43
N TYR A 351 -15.75 10.91 22.46
CA TYR A 351 -14.80 10.09 21.72
C TYR A 351 -15.22 9.86 20.27
N ILE A 352 -16.53 9.81 20.00
CA ILE A 352 -17.06 9.42 18.69
C ILE A 352 -16.70 10.45 17.62
N GLY A 353 -16.16 9.99 16.50
CA GLY A 353 -15.84 10.82 15.34
C GLY A 353 -14.55 10.40 14.64
N ARG A 354 -14.09 11.26 13.74
CA ARG A 354 -12.83 11.07 13.00
C ARG A 354 -11.68 11.72 13.74
N TRP A 355 -10.54 11.06 13.71
CA TRP A 355 -9.34 11.45 14.41
C TRP A 355 -8.14 11.36 13.48
N ARG A 356 -7.16 12.20 13.76
CA ARG A 356 -5.90 12.28 13.03
C ARG A 356 -4.74 12.28 14.01
N MET A 357 -3.80 11.38 13.79
CA MET A 357 -2.50 11.34 14.44
C MET A 357 -1.43 11.89 13.50
N ASP A 358 -0.60 12.80 13.98
CA ASP A 358 0.65 13.19 13.33
C ASP A 358 1.71 12.09 13.52
N LEU A 359 2.33 11.60 12.43
CA LEU A 359 3.27 10.47 12.49
C LEU A 359 4.70 10.86 12.90
N LYS A 360 4.99 12.15 13.06
CA LYS A 360 6.27 12.64 13.58
C LYS A 360 6.20 12.90 15.07
N GLU A 361 5.15 13.56 15.52
CA GLU A 361 4.97 13.96 16.92
C GLU A 361 4.09 13.01 17.73
N PHE A 362 3.37 12.09 17.07
CA PHE A 362 2.38 11.19 17.65
C PHE A 362 1.25 11.90 18.42
N ARG A 363 0.99 13.16 18.06
CA ARG A 363 -0.12 13.95 18.61
C ARG A 363 -1.41 13.62 17.89
N VAL A 364 -2.47 13.43 18.67
CA VAL A 364 -3.80 13.08 18.17
C VAL A 364 -4.76 14.25 18.34
N LYS A 365 -5.55 14.52 17.30
CA LYS A 365 -6.62 15.52 17.31
C LYS A 365 -7.90 14.98 16.66
N LYS A 366 -9.04 15.41 17.20
CA LYS A 366 -10.35 15.19 16.58
C LYS A 366 -10.50 16.10 15.36
N MET A 367 -11.11 15.59 14.27
CA MET A 367 -11.30 16.31 13.00
C MET A 367 -12.67 16.97 12.88
#